data_AF-A0A454XWN5-F1
#
_entry.id   AF-A0A454XWN5-F1
#
_cell.length_a   1.000
_cell.length_b   1.000
_cell.length_c   1.000
_cell.angle_alpha   90.00
_cell.angle_beta   90.00
_cell.angle_gamma   90.00
#
_symmetry.space_group_name_H-M   'P 1'
#
loop_
_entity.id
_entity.type
_entity.pdbx_description
1 polymer ?
#
loop_
_entity_poly.entity_id
_entity_poly.type
_entity_poly.pdbx_seq_one_letter_code
_entity_poly.pdbx_strand_id
1 'polypeptide(L)'
;MHRTLIALVGLIAVAAAQSCGQTPIKPNLMIGAALPPVHNNVSNAVVGGTTATAYSWPWNVAICTYDFWGNCNFQVSGSVIGSQWILTSASYVSGSTKPKDYRVQAGVFDESNK
;
A
#
# COMPACT_ATOMS: atom_id res chain seq x y z
N MET A 1 53.12 7.60 -35.54
CA MET A 1 52.78 7.70 -34.10
C MET A 1 51.26 7.67 -33.98
N HIS A 2 50.68 6.50 -33.71
CA HIS A 2 49.23 6.28 -33.66
C HIS A 2 48.81 6.29 -32.19
N ARG A 3 48.02 7.28 -31.76
CA ARG A 3 47.49 7.37 -30.39
C ARG A 3 46.00 7.02 -30.45
N THR A 4 45.69 5.76 -30.25
CA THR A 4 44.32 5.28 -30.10
C THR A 4 43.77 5.77 -28.76
N LEU A 5 42.76 6.64 -28.82
CA LEU A 5 41.97 7.06 -27.66
C LEU A 5 40.82 6.06 -27.48
N ILE A 6 40.87 5.27 -26.40
CA ILE A 6 39.77 4.39 -26.01
C ILE A 6 38.79 5.23 -25.18
N ALA A 7 37.63 5.54 -25.77
CA ALA A 7 36.53 6.14 -25.02
C ALA A 7 35.78 5.03 -24.27
N LEU A 8 35.98 4.96 -22.95
CA LEU A 8 35.16 4.15 -22.06
C LEU A 8 33.77 4.80 -21.96
N VAL A 9 32.81 4.28 -22.73
CA VAL A 9 31.39 4.61 -22.53
C VAL A 9 30.93 3.84 -21.30
N GLY A 10 31.01 4.48 -20.14
CA GLY A 10 30.41 3.97 -18.92
C GLY A 10 28.88 3.97 -19.07
N LEU A 11 28.27 2.80 -19.09
CA LEU A 11 26.84 2.64 -18.83
C LEU A 11 26.57 3.14 -17.42
N ILE A 12 26.17 4.40 -17.28
CA ILE A 12 25.53 4.87 -16.05
C ILE A 12 24.16 4.20 -16.06
N ALA A 13 24.07 3.02 -15.45
CA ALA A 13 22.79 2.50 -15.02
C ALA A 13 22.29 3.46 -13.94
N VAL A 14 21.52 4.46 -14.35
CA VAL A 14 20.70 5.22 -13.43
C VAL A 14 19.69 4.22 -12.90
N ALA A 15 19.98 3.61 -11.75
CA ALA A 15 18.95 2.99 -10.95
C ALA A 15 18.03 4.15 -10.54
N ALA A 16 17.03 4.43 -11.38
CA ALA A 16 15.91 5.23 -10.95
C ALA A 16 15.34 4.47 -9.75
N ALA A 17 15.56 4.99 -8.55
CA ALA A 17 14.85 4.51 -7.39
C ALA A 17 13.37 4.64 -7.77
N GLN A 18 12.69 3.53 -8.05
CA GLN A 18 11.24 3.57 -8.17
C GLN A 18 10.77 4.28 -6.91
N SER A 19 10.05 5.40 -7.07
CA SER A 19 9.49 6.17 -5.97
C SER A 19 8.37 5.34 -5.33
N CYS A 20 8.73 4.22 -4.72
CA CYS A 20 7.85 3.31 -4.02
C CYS A 20 7.63 3.85 -2.60
N GLY A 21 6.46 3.54 -2.02
CA GLY A 21 6.11 3.97 -0.67
C GLY A 21 5.85 5.47 -0.49
N GLN A 22 5.95 6.29 -1.55
CA GLN A 22 5.51 7.68 -1.51
C GLN A 22 3.98 7.77 -1.64
N THR A 23 3.37 8.64 -0.84
CA THR A 23 1.92 8.90 -0.89
C THR A 23 1.67 10.16 -1.74
N PRO A 24 0.97 10.07 -2.89
CA PRO A 24 0.64 11.24 -3.70
C PRO A 24 -0.21 12.26 -2.93
N ILE A 25 -1.05 11.76 -2.03
CA ILE A 25 -1.88 12.57 -1.14
C ILE A 25 -1.31 12.46 0.27
N LYS A 26 -1.00 13.60 0.88
CA LYS A 26 -0.43 13.66 2.23
C LYS A 26 -1.43 13.08 3.23
N PRO A 27 -1.10 12.00 3.95
CA PRO A 27 -1.98 11.45 4.98
C PRO A 27 -2.06 12.41 6.17
N ASN A 28 -3.22 12.42 6.82
CA ASN A 28 -3.35 13.07 8.11
C ASN A 28 -2.85 12.17 9.24
N LEU A 29 -1.60 12.39 9.66
CA LEU A 29 -0.95 11.62 10.72
C LEU A 29 -1.15 12.26 12.11
N MET A 30 -2.31 12.87 12.42
CA MET A 30 -2.57 13.54 13.71
C MET A 30 -2.52 12.59 14.91
N ILE A 31 -1.31 12.15 15.25
CA ILE A 31 -0.89 11.33 16.38
C ILE A 31 0.58 11.74 16.62
N GLY A 32 0.82 12.89 17.25
CA GLY A 32 2.13 13.19 17.86
C GLY A 32 2.91 14.42 17.40
N ALA A 33 2.50 15.17 16.37
CA ALA A 33 3.28 16.36 15.94
C ALA A 33 2.82 17.70 16.55
N ALA A 34 1.72 17.73 17.32
CA ALA A 34 1.14 18.97 17.84
C ALA A 34 0.70 18.93 19.31
N LEU A 35 1.07 17.90 20.08
CA LEU A 35 0.80 17.90 21.51
C LEU A 35 2.01 18.48 22.25
N PRO A 36 1.87 19.58 23.02
CA PRO A 36 2.90 20.00 23.96
C PRO A 36 3.17 18.88 24.99
N PRO A 37 4.33 18.84 25.65
CA PRO A 37 4.60 17.84 26.68
C PRO A 37 3.64 18.03 27.86
N VAL A 38 2.57 17.23 27.90
CA VAL A 38 1.61 17.23 29.00
C VAL A 38 2.22 16.43 30.16
N HIS A 39 2.77 17.16 31.13
CA HIS A 39 3.25 16.62 32.41
C HIS A 39 2.06 16.41 33.37
N ASN A 40 1.17 15.50 33.01
CA ASN A 40 0.12 14.94 33.87
C ASN A 40 -0.64 13.83 33.13
N ASN A 41 -0.54 12.61 33.67
CA ASN A 41 -1.14 11.35 33.22
C ASN A 41 -2.57 11.46 32.66
N VAL A 42 -2.70 11.77 31.38
CA VAL A 42 -3.86 11.45 30.54
C VAL A 42 -3.29 10.78 29.30
N SER A 43 -3.67 9.53 29.06
CA SER A 43 -3.11 8.71 27.99
C SER A 43 -3.31 9.38 26.63
N ASN A 44 -2.22 9.72 25.94
CA ASN A 44 -2.18 10.06 24.50
C ASN A 44 -2.48 8.84 23.61
N ALA A 45 -3.25 7.88 24.10
CA ALA A 45 -3.51 6.62 23.44
C ALA A 45 -4.61 6.80 22.39
N VAL A 46 -4.31 6.37 21.17
CA VAL A 46 -5.28 6.32 20.07
C VAL A 46 -6.13 5.08 20.26
N VAL A 47 -7.44 5.27 20.41
CA VAL A 47 -8.42 4.18 20.50
C VAL A 47 -9.29 4.22 19.25
N GLY A 48 -9.36 3.12 18.49
CA GLY A 48 -10.19 3.01 17.29
C GLY A 48 -9.66 3.74 16.03
N GLY A 49 -8.63 4.59 16.16
CA GLY A 49 -8.05 5.31 15.03
C GLY A 49 -8.94 6.44 14.50
N THR A 50 -8.62 6.93 13.30
CA THR A 50 -9.43 7.91 12.55
C THR A 50 -9.52 7.49 11.10
N THR A 51 -10.59 7.90 10.40
CA THR A 51 -10.73 7.65 8.96
C THR A 51 -9.53 8.24 8.22
N ALA A 52 -8.89 7.43 7.38
CA ALA A 52 -7.76 7.88 6.58
C ALA A 52 -8.18 9.01 5.63
N THR A 53 -7.23 9.87 5.26
CA THR A 53 -7.42 10.76 4.12
C THR A 53 -7.67 9.93 2.87
N ALA A 54 -8.71 10.25 2.10
CA ALA A 54 -9.08 9.45 0.93
C ALA A 54 -7.88 9.26 -0.01
N TYR A 55 -7.63 8.00 -0.36
CA TYR A 55 -6.55 7.56 -1.26
C TYR A 55 -5.11 7.92 -0.81
N SER A 56 -4.88 8.35 0.44
CA SER A 56 -3.54 8.66 0.94
C SER A 56 -2.64 7.45 1.15
N TRP A 57 -3.20 6.24 1.09
CA TRP A 57 -2.48 4.96 1.25
C TRP A 57 -2.63 4.11 -0.02
N PRO A 58 -1.98 4.49 -1.13
CA PRO A 58 -2.27 3.95 -2.47
C PRO A 58 -1.90 2.47 -2.64
N TRP A 59 -1.07 1.93 -1.76
CA TRP A 59 -0.73 0.51 -1.76
C TRP A 59 -1.77 -0.36 -1.05
N ASN A 60 -2.72 0.21 -0.30
CA ASN A 60 -3.76 -0.57 0.35
C ASN A 60 -4.73 -1.13 -0.70
N VAL A 61 -5.04 -2.42 -0.60
CA VAL A 61 -6.01 -3.08 -1.47
C VAL A 61 -7.01 -3.89 -0.66
N ALA A 62 -8.21 -4.01 -1.20
CA ALA A 62 -9.23 -4.94 -0.72
C ALA A 62 -9.16 -6.24 -1.53
N ILE A 63 -9.15 -7.38 -0.83
CA ILE A 63 -9.23 -8.70 -1.44
C ILE A 63 -10.59 -9.29 -1.11
N CYS A 64 -11.30 -9.75 -2.12
CA CYS A 64 -12.66 -10.27 -1.99
C CYS A 64 -12.86 -11.57 -2.78
N THR A 65 -13.97 -12.24 -2.49
CA THR A 65 -14.49 -13.38 -3.25
C THR A 65 -15.90 -13.05 -3.75
N TYR A 66 -16.32 -13.65 -4.87
CA TYR A 66 -17.67 -13.47 -5.37
C TYR A 66 -18.66 -14.38 -4.63
N ASP A 67 -19.79 -13.84 -4.21
CA ASP A 67 -20.93 -14.66 -3.79
C ASP A 67 -21.71 -15.22 -5.00
N PHE A 68 -22.79 -15.95 -4.70
CA PHE A 68 -23.69 -16.51 -5.69
C PHE A 68 -24.34 -15.46 -6.60
N TRP A 69 -24.51 -14.22 -6.12
CA TRP A 69 -25.08 -13.12 -6.89
C TRP A 69 -24.03 -12.30 -7.64
N GLY A 70 -22.75 -12.66 -7.52
CA GLY A 70 -21.64 -11.96 -8.17
C GLY A 70 -21.16 -10.72 -7.40
N ASN A 71 -21.54 -10.54 -6.14
CA ASN A 71 -21.02 -9.44 -5.32
C ASN A 71 -19.65 -9.81 -4.73
N CYS A 72 -18.73 -8.85 -4.76
CA CYS A 72 -17.38 -8.96 -4.24
C CYS A 72 -17.38 -8.72 -2.72
N ASN A 73 -17.44 -9.81 -1.95
CA ASN A 73 -17.48 -9.78 -0.50
C ASN A 73 -16.07 -9.71 0.09
N PHE A 74 -15.79 -8.63 0.82
CA PHE A 74 -14.47 -8.40 1.42
C PHE A 74 -14.05 -9.56 2.33
N GLN A 75 -12.80 -9.99 2.18
CA GLN A 75 -12.20 -11.03 3.00
C GLN A 75 -11.06 -10.47 3.85
N VAL A 76 -10.13 -9.76 3.21
CA VAL A 76 -8.90 -9.27 3.84
C VAL A 76 -8.32 -8.11 3.05
N SER A 77 -7.48 -7.31 3.71
CA SER A 77 -6.66 -6.30 3.04
C SER A 77 -5.33 -6.88 2.53
N GLY A 78 -4.68 -6.14 1.65
CA GLY A 78 -3.31 -6.42 1.21
C GLY A 78 -2.53 -5.15 0.92
N SER A 79 -1.26 -5.32 0.55
CA SER A 79 -0.35 -4.25 0.15
C SER A 79 0.25 -4.51 -1.22
N VAL A 80 0.17 -3.53 -2.12
CA VAL A 80 0.91 -3.53 -3.39
C VAL A 80 2.40 -3.42 -3.10
N ILE A 81 3.16 -4.44 -3.47
CA ILE A 81 4.63 -4.49 -3.36
C ILE A 81 5.33 -4.45 -4.72
N GLY A 82 4.56 -4.57 -5.81
CA GLY A 82 5.01 -4.46 -7.18
C GLY A 82 3.82 -4.37 -8.13
N SER A 83 4.07 -4.07 -9.41
CA SER A 83 3.03 -3.87 -10.42
C SER A 83 2.07 -5.06 -10.60
N GLN A 84 2.49 -6.26 -10.21
CA GLN A 84 1.73 -7.50 -10.32
C GLN A 84 1.70 -8.29 -9.00
N TRP A 85 2.16 -7.69 -7.91
CA TRP A 85 2.40 -8.40 -6.64
C TRP A 85 1.72 -7.71 -5.47
N ILE A 86 0.87 -8.47 -4.78
CA ILE A 86 0.22 -8.10 -3.53
C ILE A 86 0.72 -9.01 -2.41
N LEU A 87 1.04 -8.42 -1.26
CA LEU A 87 1.28 -9.16 -0.02
C LEU A 87 0.03 -9.13 0.86
N THR A 88 -0.36 -10.29 1.40
CA THR A 88 -1.47 -10.44 2.35
C THR A 88 -1.20 -11.60 3.31
N SER A 89 -2.11 -11.84 4.25
CA SER A 89 -2.02 -12.95 5.20
C SER A 89 -2.49 -14.27 4.59
N ALA A 90 -1.65 -15.30 4.70
CA ALA A 90 -1.91 -16.64 4.18
C ALA A 90 -3.19 -17.27 4.76
N SER A 91 -3.51 -16.98 6.03
CA SER A 91 -4.68 -17.56 6.70
C SER A 91 -5.99 -17.21 6.00
N TYR A 92 -6.08 -16.04 5.37
CA TYR A 92 -7.28 -15.59 4.64
C TYR A 92 -7.39 -16.16 3.23
N VAL A 93 -6.28 -16.62 2.65
CA VAL A 93 -6.25 -17.28 1.33
C VAL A 93 -6.23 -18.81 1.45
N SER A 94 -6.43 -19.36 2.65
CA SER A 94 -6.43 -20.81 2.89
C SER A 94 -7.72 -21.51 2.44
N GLY A 95 -8.83 -20.76 2.27
CA GLY A 95 -10.12 -21.29 1.83
C GLY A 95 -10.14 -21.76 0.37
N SER A 96 -9.27 -21.21 -0.48
CA SER A 96 -9.03 -21.70 -1.85
C SER A 96 -7.61 -21.36 -2.29
N THR A 97 -6.92 -22.30 -2.93
CA THR A 97 -5.59 -22.06 -3.51
C THR A 97 -5.65 -21.56 -4.95
N LYS A 98 -6.85 -21.36 -5.51
CA LYS A 98 -7.03 -20.96 -6.92
C LYS A 98 -7.09 -19.44 -7.02
N PRO A 99 -6.15 -18.79 -7.73
CA PRO A 99 -6.13 -17.33 -7.85
C PRO A 99 -7.42 -16.73 -8.43
N LYS A 100 -8.12 -17.48 -9.30
CA LYS A 100 -9.37 -17.05 -9.94
C LYS A 100 -10.53 -16.83 -8.98
N ASP A 101 -10.47 -17.42 -7.79
CA ASP A 101 -11.54 -17.33 -6.79
C ASP A 101 -11.45 -16.00 -6.02
N TYR A 102 -10.33 -15.27 -6.15
CA TYR A 102 -10.09 -13.99 -5.52
C TYR A 102 -10.10 -12.84 -6.52
N ARG A 103 -10.51 -11.67 -6.04
CA ARG A 103 -10.34 -10.39 -6.73
C ARG A 103 -9.62 -9.41 -5.83
N VAL A 104 -8.81 -8.58 -6.46
CA VAL A 104 -8.08 -7.48 -5.82
C VAL A 104 -8.68 -6.18 -6.33
N GLN A 105 -9.15 -5.34 -5.43
CA GLN A 105 -9.60 -3.98 -5.71
C GLN A 105 -8.59 -3.00 -5.13
N ALA A 106 -7.92 -2.24 -6.01
CA ALA A 106 -7.03 -1.16 -5.63
C ALA A 106 -7.73 0.19 -5.79
N GLY A 107 -7.26 1.21 -5.04
CA GLY A 107 -7.85 2.55 -5.11
C GLY A 107 -9.24 2.67 -4.49
N VAL A 108 -9.67 1.68 -3.70
CA VAL A 108 -10.91 1.75 -2.92
C VAL A 108 -10.65 2.53 -1.63
N PHE A 109 -11.54 3.45 -1.29
CA PHE A 109 -11.51 4.20 -0.03
C PHE A 109 -12.71 3.86 0.86
N ASP A 110 -13.90 3.76 0.26
CA ASP A 110 -15.12 3.40 0.95
C ASP A 110 -15.52 1.98 0.56
N GLU A 111 -15.55 1.10 1.56
CA GLU A 111 -15.87 -0.32 1.39
C GLU A 111 -17.35 -0.55 1.08
N SER A 112 -18.22 0.38 1.52
CA SER A 112 -19.67 0.30 1.36
C SER A 112 -20.16 0.80 0.01
N ASN A 113 -19.30 1.52 -0.73
CA ASN A 113 -19.62 2.16 -2.00
C ASN A 113 -18.67 1.67 -3.11
N LYS A 114 -18.69 0.34 -3.33
CA LYS A 114 -17.88 -0.38 -4.32
C LYS A 114 -18.63 -0.62 -5.62
#